data_AF-A0AAV4YPE2-F1
#
_entry.id   AF-A0AAV4YPE2-F1
#
_cell.length_a   1.000
_cell.length_b   1.000
_cell.length_c   1.000
_cell.angle_alpha   90.00
_cell.angle_beta   90.00
_cell.angle_gamma   90.00
#
_symmetry.space_group_name_H-M   'P 1'
#
loop_
_entity.id
_entity.type
_entity.pdbx_description
1 polymer ?
#
loop_
_entity_poly.entity_id
_entity_poly.type
_entity_poly.pdbx_seq_one_letter_code
_entity_poly.pdbx_strand_id
1 'polypeptide(L)' 'MNKSRDDVIELYLNLSREVAKCKEITLDSEVIEGDTALLEYSQKDVCGNESATTEKQKVRMKNEGGWKIDEVEISL' A
#
# COMPACT_ATOMS: atom_id res chain seq x y z
N MET A 1 8.74 -7.44 17.38
CA MET A 1 9.61 -6.85 16.33
C MET A 1 9.21 -5.40 16.19
N ASN A 2 10.10 -4.48 16.53
CA ASN A 2 9.85 -3.05 16.38
C ASN A 2 10.20 -2.69 14.93
N LYS A 3 9.30 -2.99 13.99
CA LYS A 3 9.51 -2.61 12.58
C LYS A 3 9.33 -1.10 12.46
N SER A 4 10.22 -0.45 11.71
CA SER A 4 9.99 0.93 11.30
C SER A 4 8.83 0.96 10.31
N ARG A 5 8.26 2.15 10.12
CA ARG A 5 7.19 2.34 9.14
C ARG A 5 7.68 1.99 7.73
N ASP A 6 8.85 2.46 7.37
CA ASP A 6 9.43 2.26 6.04
C ASP A 6 9.68 0.76 5.77
N ASP A 7 10.10 -0.01 6.78
CA ASP A 7 10.22 -1.47 6.67
C ASP A 7 8.86 -2.14 6.36
N VAL A 8 7.78 -1.65 6.97
CA VAL A 8 6.44 -2.20 6.75
C VAL A 8 5.91 -1.82 5.38
N ILE A 9 6.17 -0.59 4.92
CA ILE A 9 5.83 -0.12 3.58
C ILE A 9 6.56 -0.94 2.53
N GLU A 10 7.88 -1.12 2.67
CA GLU A 10 8.69 -1.88 1.73
C GLU A 10 8.25 -3.35 1.68
N LEU A 11 8.03 -3.97 2.84
CA LEU A 11 7.51 -5.33 2.94
C LEU A 11 6.16 -5.46 2.23
N TYR A 12 5.25 -4.51 2.46
CA TYR A 12 3.93 -4.50 1.85
C TYR A 12 3.97 -4.37 0.32
N LEU A 13 4.79 -3.45 -0.18
CA LEU A 13 4.97 -3.24 -1.62
C LEU A 13 5.60 -4.46 -2.29
N ASN A 14 6.60 -5.08 -1.67
CA ASN A 14 7.24 -6.28 -2.20
C ASN A 14 6.26 -7.45 -2.26
N LEU A 15 5.51 -7.71 -1.18
CA LEU A 15 4.48 -8.75 -1.16
C LEU A 15 3.40 -8.50 -2.22
N SER A 16 2.93 -7.26 -2.32
CA SER A 16 1.90 -6.89 -3.30
C SER A 16 2.38 -7.10 -4.73
N ARG A 17 3.66 -6.80 -5.04
CA ARG A 17 4.27 -7.07 -6.35
C ARG A 17 4.42 -8.55 -6.66
N GLU A 18 4.73 -9.38 -5.67
CA GLU A 18 4.83 -10.84 -5.85
C GLU A 18 3.48 -11.48 -6.14
N VAL A 19 2.43 -11.02 -5.45
CA VAL A 19 1.05 -11.53 -5.59
C VAL A 19 0.38 -10.98 -6.85
N ALA A 20 0.56 -9.69 -7.14
CA ALA A 20 -0.07 -8.99 -8.24
C ALA A 20 0.95 -8.59 -9.32
N LYS A 21 1.59 -9.60 -9.95
CA LYS A 21 2.62 -9.40 -11.01
C LYS A 21 2.16 -8.55 -12.20
N CYS A 22 0.85 -8.45 -12.41
CA CYS A 22 0.23 -7.68 -13.48
C CYS A 22 -0.23 -6.28 -13.06
N LYS A 23 0.10 -5.86 -11.83
CA LYS A 23 -0.27 -4.55 -11.29
C LYS A 23 1.01 -3.77 -10.97
N GLU A 24 1.12 -2.57 -11.55
CA GLU A 24 2.08 -1.58 -11.13
C GLU A 24 1.48 -0.76 -9.99
N ILE A 25 2.15 -0.76 -8.83
CA ILE A 25 1.67 -0.10 -7.61
C ILE A 25 2.59 1.07 -7.28
N THR A 26 2.01 2.26 -7.15
CA THR A 26 2.72 3.50 -6.87
C THR A 26 2.14 4.15 -5.62
N LEU A 27 3.00 4.61 -4.71
CA LEU A 27 2.59 5.40 -3.55
C LEU A 27 2.28 6.82 -4.02
N ASP A 28 1.04 7.26 -3.85
CA ASP A 28 0.59 8.61 -4.24
C ASP A 28 0.70 9.59 -3.09
N SER A 29 0.33 9.16 -1.87
CA SER A 29 0.38 10.03 -0.70
C SER A 29 0.59 9.26 0.60
N GLU A 30 1.18 9.95 1.56
CA GLU A 30 1.36 9.49 2.93
C GLU A 30 0.94 10.62 3.88
N VAL A 31 0.06 10.29 4.82
CA VAL A 31 -0.36 11.17 5.91
C VAL A 31 -0.08 10.48 7.23
N ILE A 32 0.59 11.18 8.15
CA ILE A 32 0.96 10.64 9.46
C ILE A 32 0.24 11.46 10.53
N GLU A 33 -0.51 10.77 11.38
CA GLU A 33 -1.26 11.38 12.48
C GLU A 33 -0.96 10.62 13.77
N GLY A 34 0.05 11.10 14.51
CA GLY A 34 0.46 10.53 15.78
C GLY A 34 0.98 9.09 15.66
N ASP A 35 0.21 8.14 16.17
CA ASP A 35 0.47 6.71 16.13
C ASP A 35 -0.16 6.01 14.92
N THR A 36 -0.76 6.76 13.99
CA THR A 36 -1.36 6.22 12.77
C THR A 36 -0.71 6.81 11.51
N ALA A 37 -0.75 6.04 10.43
CA ALA A 37 -0.40 6.53 9.11
C ALA A 37 -1.41 6.03 8.09
N LEU A 38 -1.76 6.87 7.12
CA LEU A 38 -2.61 6.54 5.99
C LEU A 38 -1.79 6.69 4.72
N LEU A 39 -1.71 5.60 3.96
CA LEU A 39 -1.02 5.54 2.67
C LEU A 39 -2.05 5.39 1.58
N GLU A 40 -1.99 6.22 0.55
CA GLU A 40 -2.77 6.03 -0.67
C GLU A 40 -1.85 5.54 -1.80
N TYR A 41 -2.28 4.49 -2.47
CA TYR A 41 -1.62 3.87 -3.61
C TYR A 41 -2.54 3.89 -4.82
N SER A 42 -1.94 4.08 -5.99
CA SER A 42 -2.57 3.80 -7.29
C SER A 42 -2.04 2.50 -7.84
N GLN A 43 -2.95 1.67 -8.35
CA GLN A 43 -2.64 0.41 -9.00
C GLN A 43 -3.08 0.46 -10.46
N LYS A 44 -2.17 0.13 -11.36
CA LYS A 44 -2.42 0.10 -12.80
C LYS A 44 -2.19 -1.30 -13.34
N ASP A 45 -3.15 -1.82 -14.10
CA ASP A 45 -2.94 -3.08 -14.83
C ASP A 45 -1.94 -2.87 -15.98
N VAL A 46 -0.91 -3.71 -16.04
CA VAL A 46 0.15 -3.68 -17.04
C VAL A 46 0.20 -4.94 -17.92
N CYS A 47 -0.63 -5.94 -17.63
CA CYS A 47 -0.72 -7.17 -18.44
C CYS A 47 -1.91 -7.15 -19.42
N GLY A 48 -2.96 -6.38 -19.13
CA GLY A 48 -4.16 -6.28 -19.97
C GLY A 48 -3.99 -5.34 -21.16
N ASN A 49 -4.54 -5.72 -22.32
CA ASN A 49 -4.54 -4.91 -23.54
C ASN A 49 -5.63 -3.82 -23.57
N GLU A 50 -6.57 -3.81 -22.63
CA GLU A 50 -7.69 -2.86 -22.63
C GLU A 50 -7.89 -2.20 -21.26
N SER A 51 -7.92 -0.87 -21.29
CA SER A 51 -8.29 0.06 -20.23
C SER A 51 -7.42 -0.01 -18.96
N ALA A 52 -6.50 0.94 -18.85
CA ALA A 52 -5.77 1.27 -17.63
C ALA A 52 -6.72 1.85 -16.56
N THR A 53 -7.61 1.03 -16.02
CA THR A 53 -8.42 1.42 -14.87
C THR A 53 -7.46 1.54 -13.69
N THR A 54 -7.22 2.76 -13.25
CA THR A 54 -6.40 3.03 -12.07
C THR A 54 -7.26 2.74 -10.83
N GLU A 55 -6.98 1.62 -10.18
CA GLU A 55 -7.58 1.27 -8.90
C GLU A 55 -6.87 2.05 -7.80
N LYS A 56 -7.63 2.57 -6.83
CA LYS A 56 -7.06 3.21 -5.65
C LYS A 56 -7.04 2.25 -4.49
N GLN A 57 -6.00 2.34 -3.67
CA GLN A 57 -5.85 1.56 -2.48
C GLN A 57 -5.46 2.45 -1.31
N LYS A 58 -6.13 2.30 -0.18
CA LYS A 58 -5.80 2.97 1.06
C LYS A 58 -5.31 1.93 2.07
N VAL A 59 -4.14 2.18 2.66
CA VAL A 59 -3.56 1.33 3.70
C VAL A 59 -3.43 2.15 4.96
N ARG A 60 -4.18 1.77 6.00
CA ARG A 60 -4.02 2.34 7.34
C ARG A 60 -3.00 1.52 8.12
N MET A 61 -2.09 2.21 8.77
CA MET A 61 -1.08 1.65 9.65
C MET A 61 -1.25 2.21 11.06
N LYS A 62 -0.83 1.41 12.05
CA LYS A 62 -0.83 1.80 13.46
C LYS A 62 0.49 1.45 14.13
N ASN A 63 0.93 2.27 15.07
CA ASN A 63 2.15 2.11 15.83
C ASN A 63 1.83 1.79 17.29
N GLU A 64 1.96 0.51 17.67
CA GLU A 64 1.71 0.03 19.04
C GLU A 64 2.99 -0.59 19.61
N GLY A 65 4.08 0.18 19.61
CA GLY A 65 5.44 -0.33 19.92
C GLY A 65 6.17 -0.90 18.70
N GLY A 66 5.68 -0.57 17.51
CA GLY A 66 6.13 -1.03 16.20
C GLY A 66 5.03 -0.81 15.18
N TRP A 67 5.42 -0.41 13.97
CA TRP A 67 4.45 -0.19 12.90
C TRP A 67 3.89 -1.52 12.36
N LYS A 68 2.60 -1.51 12.05
CA LYS A 68 1.88 -2.62 11.41
C LYS A 68 0.77 -2.08 10.52
N ILE A 69 0.37 -2.88 9.53
CA ILE A 69 -0.85 -2.63 8.76
C ILE A 69 -2.05 -2.98 9.65
N ASP A 70 -2.99 -2.05 9.72
CA ASP A 70 -4.22 -2.15 10.48
C ASP A 70 -5.40 -2.47 9.55
N GLU A 71 -5.51 -1.74 8.44
CA GLU A 71 -6.60 -1.87 7.47
C GLU A 71 -6.11 -1.63 6.04
N VAL A 72 -6.73 -2.34 5.08
CA VAL A 72 -6.50 -2.13 3.65
C VAL A 72 -7.86 -2.04 2.95
N GLU A 73 -8.10 -0.92 2.28
CA GLU A 73 -9.30 -0.67 1.47
C GLU A 73 -8.88 -0.55 0.01
N ILE A 74 -9.60 -1.22 -0.90
CA ILE A 74 -9.37 -1.14 -2.34
C ILE A 74 -10.66 -0.63 -2.98
N SER A 75 -10.54 0.44 -3.75
CA SER A 75 -11.65 1.07 -4.47
C SER A 75 -11.37 0.99 -5.97
N LEU A 76 -12.40 0.55 -6.71
CA LEU A 76 -12.43 0.49 -8.18
C LEU A 76 -12.83 1.85 -8.78
#